data_AF-A0A7W0WAR9-F1
#
_entry.id   AF-A0A7W0WAR9-F1
#
_cell.length_a   1.000
_cell.length_b   1.000
_cell.length_c   1.000
_cell.angle_alpha   90.00
_cell.angle_beta   90.00
_cell.angle_gamma   90.00
#
_symmetry.space_group_name_H-M   'P 1'
#
loop_
_entity.id
_entity.type
_entity.pdbx_description
1 polymer ?
#
loop_
_entity_poly.entity_id
_entity_poly.type
_entity_poly.pdbx_seq_one_letter_code
_entity_poly.pdbx_strand_id
1 'polypeptide(L)'
;MSDPTPDRMPIEQHEHDIVFVSDLHLANGYSRTSGRYDSREDFFFDAEFHRFARYLAAQGQARQRPQRLILLGDVFEFLQIDGRPFDKKGLPEPTHPAYQDKEVQDHLKRRKPFNGLSTNQRATVWRIERVAKGHPEFFRALGEFLQADPENRLDVVIGNHDIELTWPAAQQRFKELIEEQVKAPGIAAAIHFYPWFIYEPGLFYAEHGQQYDSLNSFATVMEPILPPNRAADGTLDWDNKGPIDSQLVELPLGSFFVRYVFNHIETGDSFADNVRPVTRYVVWALRNKPVRGLLTLFYQTQMLIKVLRKASGLSEGELGDRRKHYQRTVVAAYAPKTGLPFDTLMAIDELAVIPSMTSRWRQAKQIVVDPLMPLLLVFAPIGLMFTALRRMRNTLRAFLAFAAGLLSLLYRERATFRPPAEPANHLRDAARQIDTILRRDTGDGARFYIFGHTHRAEVFPLQPNLDEPRYLNTGTWTPIIDPATQLLRGTIQLNFVQILRNDNGYELAELLYWNDGAGRPQLVPLVD
;
A
#
# COMPACT_ATOMS: atom_id res chain seq x y z
N MET A 1 -30.17 33.31 -3.91
CA MET A 1 -29.54 32.09 -4.44
C MET A 1 -28.16 32.04 -3.84
N SER A 2 -28.02 31.26 -2.75
CA SER A 2 -26.77 31.07 -2.03
C SER A 2 -25.88 30.13 -2.84
N ASP A 3 -24.69 30.61 -3.18
CA ASP A 3 -23.62 29.87 -3.83
C ASP A 3 -23.23 28.66 -2.93
N PRO A 4 -23.16 27.42 -3.45
CA PRO A 4 -22.69 26.29 -2.67
C PRO A 4 -21.19 26.49 -2.42
N THR A 5 -20.85 26.78 -1.16
CA THR A 5 -19.46 26.80 -0.71
C THR A 5 -18.84 25.42 -0.98
N PRO A 6 -17.67 25.34 -1.63
CA PRO A 6 -17.00 24.06 -1.80
C PRO A 6 -16.63 23.51 -0.42
N ASP A 7 -16.93 22.23 -0.24
CA ASP A 7 -16.66 21.38 0.92
C ASP A 7 -15.20 21.56 1.41
N ARG A 8 -14.98 22.55 2.28
CA ARG A 8 -13.72 22.69 3.02
C ARG A 8 -13.65 21.50 3.96
N MET A 9 -12.48 20.88 4.11
CA MET A 9 -12.27 20.00 5.25
C MET A 9 -12.68 20.78 6.51
N PRO A 10 -13.58 20.24 7.35
CA PRO A 10 -13.96 20.93 8.56
C PRO A 10 -12.68 21.21 9.34
N ILE A 11 -12.32 22.49 9.48
CA ILE A 11 -11.42 22.92 10.56
C ILE A 11 -12.31 22.88 11.79
N GLU A 12 -12.58 21.66 12.26
CA GLU A 12 -13.32 21.43 13.48
C GLU A 12 -12.45 21.92 14.63
N GLN A 13 -13.07 22.67 15.55
CA GLN A 13 -12.45 22.98 16.82
C GLN A 13 -11.98 21.65 17.41
N HIS A 14 -10.68 21.55 17.67
CA HIS A 14 -10.00 20.31 18.04
C HIS A 14 -10.61 19.68 19.31
N GLU A 15 -11.62 18.82 19.18
CA GLU A 15 -12.32 18.22 20.33
C GLU A 15 -12.14 16.70 20.43
N HIS A 16 -11.67 16.05 19.37
CA HIS A 16 -11.51 14.60 19.33
C HIS A 16 -10.21 14.11 19.98
N ASP A 17 -10.25 12.95 20.63
CA ASP A 17 -9.05 12.11 20.70
C ASP A 17 -8.89 11.38 19.36
N ILE A 18 -7.65 11.25 18.90
CA ILE A 18 -7.34 10.80 17.54
C ILE A 18 -6.59 9.47 17.59
N VAL A 19 -7.01 8.51 16.76
CA VAL A 19 -6.42 7.18 16.68
C VAL A 19 -6.13 6.84 15.22
N PHE A 20 -4.91 6.36 14.94
CA PHE A 20 -4.46 5.96 13.61
C PHE A 20 -4.17 4.47 13.58
N VAL A 21 -4.77 3.77 12.62
CA VAL A 21 -4.57 2.35 12.35
C VAL A 21 -4.29 2.19 10.86
N SER A 22 -3.32 1.36 10.47
CA SER A 22 -2.91 1.18 9.08
C SER A 22 -2.64 -0.29 8.77
N ASP A 23 -2.53 -0.61 7.49
CA ASP A 23 -1.99 -1.87 6.97
C ASP A 23 -2.73 -3.07 7.59
N LEU A 24 -4.06 -3.07 7.42
CA LEU A 24 -4.94 -4.16 7.86
C LEU A 24 -5.00 -5.29 6.81
N HIS A 25 -4.98 -4.95 5.52
CA HIS A 25 -5.00 -5.88 4.39
C HIS A 25 -6.16 -6.89 4.40
N LEU A 26 -7.39 -6.45 4.67
CA LEU A 26 -8.57 -7.33 4.61
C LEU A 26 -8.79 -7.82 3.17
N ALA A 27 -8.81 -9.15 2.97
CA ALA A 27 -9.04 -9.78 1.67
C ALA A 27 -10.42 -10.49 1.61
N ASN A 28 -10.46 -11.74 1.14
CA ASN A 28 -11.73 -12.48 0.96
C ASN A 28 -12.39 -12.90 2.29
N GLY A 29 -11.64 -12.94 3.38
CA GLY A 29 -12.04 -13.28 4.73
C GLY A 29 -12.44 -14.72 4.93
N TYR A 30 -13.37 -14.94 5.87
CA TYR A 30 -13.88 -16.26 6.23
C TYR A 30 -15.07 -16.68 5.36
N SER A 31 -15.10 -17.95 4.92
CA SER A 31 -16.27 -18.53 4.28
C SER A 31 -17.07 -19.41 5.20
N ARG A 32 -18.33 -19.03 5.35
CA ARG A 32 -19.34 -19.85 6.03
C ARG A 32 -19.65 -21.15 5.29
N THR A 33 -19.48 -21.20 3.95
CA THR A 33 -19.77 -22.41 3.18
C THR A 33 -18.68 -23.47 3.35
N SER A 34 -17.41 -23.07 3.30
CA SER A 34 -16.28 -24.00 3.46
C SER A 34 -15.83 -24.16 4.91
N GLY A 35 -16.23 -23.25 5.79
CA GLY A 35 -15.78 -23.17 7.18
C GLY A 35 -14.31 -22.77 7.32
N ARG A 36 -13.74 -22.08 6.32
CA ARG A 36 -12.31 -21.78 6.23
C ARG A 36 -12.07 -20.37 5.70
N TYR A 37 -10.95 -19.77 6.08
CA TYR A 37 -10.42 -18.56 5.45
C TYR A 37 -9.89 -18.83 4.04
N ASP A 38 -9.84 -17.79 3.20
CA ASP A 38 -9.11 -17.83 1.94
C ASP A 38 -7.61 -18.05 2.22
N SER A 39 -6.91 -18.73 1.32
CA SER A 39 -5.47 -19.00 1.48
C SER A 39 -4.61 -17.73 1.35
N ARG A 40 -5.17 -16.68 0.74
CA ARG A 40 -4.60 -15.34 0.57
C ARG A 40 -5.29 -14.34 1.50
N GLU A 41 -5.68 -14.80 2.69
CA GLU A 41 -6.12 -13.88 3.74
C GLU A 41 -4.93 -13.58 4.64
N ASP A 42 -4.70 -12.31 4.91
CA ASP A 42 -3.67 -11.84 5.83
C ASP A 42 -4.27 -11.27 7.13
N PHE A 43 -5.56 -10.90 7.10
CA PHE A 43 -6.29 -10.37 8.25
C PHE A 43 -7.20 -11.43 8.91
N PHE A 44 -6.90 -11.78 10.16
CA PHE A 44 -7.67 -12.74 10.95
C PHE A 44 -8.28 -12.14 12.21
N PHE A 45 -8.26 -10.81 12.33
CA PHE A 45 -8.41 -10.10 13.61
C PHE A 45 -9.73 -9.34 13.71
N ASP A 46 -10.79 -9.83 13.05
CA ASP A 46 -12.14 -9.27 13.10
C ASP A 46 -12.62 -9.02 14.54
N ALA A 47 -12.45 -10.02 15.40
CA ALA A 47 -12.96 -9.99 16.76
C ALA A 47 -12.13 -9.05 17.65
N GLU A 48 -10.81 -9.05 17.47
CA GLU A 48 -9.87 -8.15 18.14
C GLU A 48 -10.12 -6.71 17.73
N PHE A 49 -10.31 -6.44 16.43
CA PHE A 49 -10.66 -5.10 15.93
C PHE A 49 -12.00 -4.64 16.48
N HIS A 50 -12.99 -5.53 16.57
CA HIS A 50 -14.29 -5.19 17.17
C HIS A 50 -14.14 -4.81 18.66
N ARG A 51 -13.37 -5.56 19.44
CA ARG A 51 -13.08 -5.22 20.84
C ARG A 51 -12.29 -3.92 20.97
N PHE A 52 -11.34 -3.67 20.08
CA PHE A 52 -10.60 -2.42 20.01
C PHE A 52 -11.51 -1.23 19.72
N ALA A 53 -12.38 -1.30 18.71
CA ALA A 53 -13.34 -0.23 18.38
C ALA A 53 -14.29 0.06 19.55
N ARG A 54 -14.75 -0.98 20.25
CA ARG A 54 -15.55 -0.84 21.49
C ARG A 54 -14.77 -0.17 22.62
N TYR A 55 -13.48 -0.48 22.76
CA TYR A 55 -12.61 0.18 23.71
C TYR A 55 -12.48 1.67 23.41
N LEU A 56 -12.27 2.06 22.14
CA LEU A 56 -12.21 3.47 21.74
C LEU A 56 -13.51 4.21 22.07
N ALA A 57 -14.65 3.62 21.74
CA ALA A 57 -15.96 4.18 22.09
C ALA A 57 -16.13 4.38 23.61
N ALA A 58 -15.76 3.38 24.41
CA ALA A 58 -15.82 3.47 25.87
C ALA A 58 -14.83 4.50 26.44
N GLN A 59 -13.63 4.61 25.86
CA GLN A 59 -12.63 5.61 26.23
C GLN A 59 -13.15 7.03 25.98
N GLY A 60 -13.79 7.27 24.82
CA GLY A 60 -14.40 8.56 24.51
C GLY A 60 -15.50 8.96 25.48
N GLN A 61 -16.41 8.02 25.81
CA GLN A 61 -17.44 8.26 26.82
C GLN A 61 -16.86 8.56 28.20
N ALA A 62 -15.86 7.80 28.64
CA ALA A 62 -15.21 7.99 29.94
C ALA A 62 -14.49 9.34 30.04
N ARG A 63 -13.94 9.83 28.92
CA ARG A 63 -13.22 11.11 28.83
C ARG A 63 -14.13 12.28 28.47
N GLN A 64 -15.39 12.02 28.13
CA GLN A 64 -16.32 12.99 27.56
C GLN A 64 -15.73 13.70 26.34
N ARG A 65 -15.13 12.91 25.45
CA ARG A 65 -14.47 13.38 24.23
C ARG A 65 -14.85 12.49 23.05
N PRO A 66 -15.32 13.07 21.93
CA PRO A 66 -15.56 12.29 20.73
C PRO A 66 -14.24 11.71 20.20
N GLN A 67 -14.34 10.67 19.39
CA GLN A 67 -13.21 9.92 18.88
C GLN A 67 -13.13 10.07 17.36
N ARG A 68 -11.91 10.27 16.85
CA ARG A 68 -11.61 10.31 15.42
C ARG A 68 -10.72 9.11 15.09
N LEU A 69 -11.31 8.09 14.47
CA LEU A 69 -10.58 6.93 13.98
C LEU A 69 -10.14 7.16 12.54
N ILE A 70 -8.83 7.09 12.31
CA ILE A 70 -8.21 7.26 11.00
C ILE A 70 -7.66 5.91 10.55
N LEU A 71 -8.20 5.38 9.47
CA LEU A 71 -7.66 4.23 8.75
C LEU A 71 -6.64 4.75 7.72
N LEU A 72 -5.35 4.56 7.98
CA LEU A 72 -4.23 5.23 7.31
C LEU A 72 -3.68 4.44 6.10
N GLY A 73 -4.58 3.96 5.24
CA GLY A 73 -4.22 3.22 4.03
C GLY A 73 -4.02 1.72 4.24
N ASP A 74 -4.09 0.99 3.13
CA ASP A 74 -4.00 -0.47 3.06
C ASP A 74 -4.95 -1.16 4.05
N VAL A 75 -6.17 -0.65 4.13
CA VAL A 75 -7.29 -1.28 4.83
C VAL A 75 -7.67 -2.57 4.11
N PHE A 76 -7.75 -2.52 2.79
CA PHE A 76 -8.13 -3.66 1.96
C PHE A 76 -6.99 -4.17 1.09
N GLU A 77 -7.02 -5.46 0.80
CA GLU A 77 -6.09 -6.14 -0.09
C GLU A 77 -6.74 -6.45 -1.45
N PHE A 78 -7.12 -5.40 -2.20
CA PHE A 78 -7.84 -5.58 -3.47
C PHE A 78 -7.02 -6.32 -4.54
N LEU A 79 -5.69 -6.31 -4.42
CA LEU A 79 -4.78 -6.96 -5.36
C LEU A 79 -4.80 -8.49 -5.22
N GLN A 80 -5.13 -9.01 -4.04
CA GLN A 80 -5.28 -10.45 -3.83
C GLN A 80 -6.72 -10.95 -4.08
N ILE A 81 -7.71 -10.07 -4.22
CA ILE A 81 -9.10 -10.45 -4.56
C ILE A 81 -9.27 -10.57 -6.08
N ASP A 82 -9.14 -11.81 -6.57
CA ASP A 82 -9.13 -12.12 -8.00
C ASP A 82 -10.50 -12.40 -8.61
N GLY A 83 -11.61 -12.29 -7.87
CA GLY A 83 -12.94 -12.49 -8.44
C GLY A 83 -13.34 -13.94 -8.69
N ARG A 84 -12.75 -14.91 -7.97
CA ARG A 84 -13.24 -16.30 -7.95
C ARG A 84 -14.19 -16.51 -6.75
N PRO A 85 -15.20 -17.39 -6.85
CA PRO A 85 -16.07 -17.71 -5.72
C PRO A 85 -15.30 -18.52 -4.68
N PHE A 86 -15.75 -18.45 -3.42
CA PHE A 86 -15.08 -19.09 -2.28
C PHE A 86 -14.99 -20.61 -2.39
N ASP A 87 -15.97 -21.25 -3.04
CA ASP A 87 -16.31 -22.65 -2.80
C ASP A 87 -16.40 -23.50 -4.08
N LYS A 88 -16.13 -22.92 -5.27
CA LYS A 88 -16.22 -23.64 -6.55
C LYS A 88 -14.99 -23.42 -7.42
N LYS A 89 -14.52 -24.51 -8.04
CA LYS A 89 -13.76 -24.44 -9.29
C LYS A 89 -14.71 -23.92 -10.38
N GLY A 90 -14.83 -22.61 -10.52
CA GLY A 90 -15.72 -21.98 -11.49
C GLY A 90 -15.65 -20.46 -11.44
N LEU A 91 -16.11 -19.81 -12.50
CA LEU A 91 -16.23 -18.35 -12.57
C LEU A 91 -17.52 -17.94 -11.82
N PRO A 92 -17.49 -16.97 -10.90
CA PRO A 92 -18.67 -16.61 -10.13
C PRO A 92 -19.50 -15.57 -10.89
N GLU A 93 -20.81 -15.64 -10.69
CA GLU A 93 -21.73 -14.51 -10.84
C GLU A 93 -21.66 -13.74 -12.18
N PRO A 94 -21.83 -14.40 -13.35
CA PRO A 94 -21.82 -13.72 -14.65
C PRO A 94 -22.87 -12.61 -14.79
N THR A 95 -23.88 -12.60 -13.92
CA THR A 95 -24.92 -11.57 -13.85
C THR A 95 -24.45 -10.30 -13.12
N HIS A 96 -23.44 -10.38 -12.26
CA HIS A 96 -22.96 -9.21 -11.54
C HIS A 96 -22.25 -8.23 -12.51
N PRO A 97 -22.50 -6.91 -12.43
CA PRO A 97 -21.95 -5.93 -13.37
C PRO A 97 -20.41 -5.95 -13.52
N ALA A 98 -19.69 -6.35 -12.46
CA ALA A 98 -18.23 -6.55 -12.48
C ALA A 98 -17.76 -7.56 -13.55
N TYR A 99 -18.58 -8.57 -13.87
CA TYR A 99 -18.22 -9.60 -14.85
C TYR A 99 -18.59 -9.21 -16.27
N GLN A 100 -19.36 -8.14 -16.48
CA GLN A 100 -19.80 -7.70 -17.80
C GLN A 100 -18.71 -6.94 -18.58
N ASP A 101 -17.57 -6.66 -17.95
CA ASP A 101 -16.42 -6.05 -18.60
C ASP A 101 -15.93 -6.91 -19.78
N LYS A 102 -15.63 -6.25 -20.92
CA LYS A 102 -15.26 -6.94 -22.16
C LYS A 102 -13.96 -7.75 -22.01
N GLU A 103 -12.97 -7.25 -21.28
CA GLU A 103 -11.71 -7.98 -21.03
C GLU A 103 -11.97 -9.19 -20.14
N VAL A 104 -12.82 -9.05 -19.12
CA VAL A 104 -13.25 -10.18 -18.28
C VAL A 104 -13.95 -11.22 -19.15
N GLN A 105 -14.99 -10.85 -19.89
CA GLN A 105 -15.76 -11.73 -20.79
C GLN A 105 -14.87 -12.43 -21.83
N ASP A 106 -13.92 -11.72 -22.44
CA ASP A 106 -12.96 -12.29 -23.38
C ASP A 106 -12.04 -13.34 -22.72
N HIS A 107 -11.60 -13.11 -21.47
CA HIS A 107 -10.84 -14.11 -20.70
C HIS A 107 -11.69 -15.35 -20.40
N LEU A 108 -12.95 -15.17 -19.96
CA LEU A 108 -13.87 -16.29 -19.68
C LEU A 108 -14.09 -17.14 -20.94
N LYS A 109 -14.33 -16.49 -22.08
CA LYS A 109 -14.58 -17.16 -23.37
C LYS A 109 -13.35 -17.92 -23.90
N ARG A 110 -12.16 -17.33 -23.79
CA ARG A 110 -10.92 -17.89 -24.38
C ARG A 110 -10.22 -18.94 -23.49
N ARG A 111 -10.77 -19.30 -22.33
CA ARG A 111 -10.15 -20.21 -21.34
C ARG A 111 -8.70 -19.83 -21.00
N LYS A 112 -8.37 -18.53 -21.07
CA LYS A 112 -7.07 -18.03 -20.63
C LYS A 112 -6.99 -18.12 -19.10
N PRO A 113 -5.78 -18.17 -18.49
CA PRO A 113 -5.64 -18.07 -17.05
C PRO A 113 -6.36 -16.80 -16.55
N PHE A 114 -7.36 -16.98 -15.68
CA PHE A 114 -8.13 -15.88 -15.10
C PHE A 114 -7.25 -15.15 -14.10
N ASN A 115 -6.92 -13.89 -14.41
CA ASN A 115 -5.92 -13.09 -13.68
C ASN A 115 -6.53 -12.02 -12.78
N GLY A 116 -7.77 -12.21 -12.32
CA GLY A 116 -8.48 -11.19 -11.59
C GLY A 116 -9.54 -10.48 -12.41
N LEU A 117 -10.50 -9.88 -11.70
CA LEU A 117 -11.32 -8.79 -12.23
C LEU A 117 -10.45 -7.58 -12.60
N SER A 118 -11.00 -6.68 -13.43
CA SER A 118 -10.39 -5.39 -13.76
C SER A 118 -10.25 -4.49 -12.51
N THR A 119 -9.62 -3.32 -12.66
CA THR A 119 -9.49 -2.30 -11.61
C THR A 119 -10.54 -1.18 -11.75
N ASN A 120 -11.62 -1.42 -12.49
CA ASN A 120 -12.68 -0.44 -12.67
C ASN A 120 -13.59 -0.36 -11.43
N GLN A 121 -14.40 0.69 -11.36
CA GLN A 121 -15.31 0.94 -10.25
C GLN A 121 -16.26 -0.24 -9.96
N ARG A 122 -16.83 -0.88 -10.99
CA ARG A 122 -17.77 -2.01 -10.80
C ARG A 122 -17.10 -3.24 -10.18
N ALA A 123 -15.88 -3.54 -10.61
CA ALA A 123 -15.08 -4.61 -10.03
C ALA A 123 -14.70 -4.30 -8.58
N THR A 124 -14.38 -3.04 -8.29
CA THR A 124 -14.05 -2.58 -6.93
C THR A 124 -15.23 -2.72 -5.98
N VAL A 125 -16.43 -2.29 -6.39
CA VAL A 125 -17.68 -2.48 -5.62
C VAL A 125 -17.88 -3.95 -5.28
N TRP A 126 -17.69 -4.85 -6.25
CA TRP A 126 -17.77 -6.29 -6.01
C TRP A 126 -16.72 -6.76 -4.98
N ARG A 127 -15.48 -6.25 -5.04
CA ARG A 127 -14.43 -6.58 -4.06
C ARG A 127 -14.82 -6.15 -2.65
N ILE A 128 -15.35 -4.94 -2.47
CA ILE A 128 -15.74 -4.46 -1.13
C ILE A 128 -16.90 -5.29 -0.57
N GLU A 129 -17.92 -5.58 -1.39
CA GLU A 129 -19.00 -6.48 -0.99
C GLU A 129 -18.49 -7.88 -0.64
N ARG A 130 -17.43 -8.31 -1.32
CA ARG A 130 -16.78 -9.58 -1.07
C ARG A 130 -16.06 -9.58 0.28
N VAL A 131 -15.26 -8.56 0.57
CA VAL A 131 -14.59 -8.37 1.86
C VAL A 131 -15.63 -8.32 2.98
N ALA A 132 -16.70 -7.54 2.83
CA ALA A 132 -17.75 -7.40 3.84
C ALA A 132 -18.47 -8.71 4.17
N LYS A 133 -18.62 -9.61 3.20
CA LYS A 133 -19.14 -10.97 3.45
C LYS A 133 -18.17 -11.83 4.25
N GLY A 134 -16.86 -11.67 4.04
CA GLY A 134 -15.80 -12.39 4.74
C GLY A 134 -15.50 -11.85 6.15
N HIS A 135 -15.73 -10.55 6.35
CA HIS A 135 -15.37 -9.79 7.55
C HIS A 135 -16.56 -8.98 8.11
N PRO A 136 -17.74 -9.58 8.36
CA PRO A 136 -18.90 -8.83 8.80
C PRO A 136 -18.70 -8.14 10.15
N GLU A 137 -17.83 -8.69 11.02
CA GLU A 137 -17.59 -8.11 12.34
C GLU A 137 -16.78 -6.83 12.26
N PHE A 138 -15.80 -6.72 11.34
CA PHE A 138 -15.08 -5.49 11.08
C PHE A 138 -16.02 -4.33 10.69
N PHE A 139 -16.92 -4.55 9.73
CA PHE A 139 -17.88 -3.51 9.29
C PHE A 139 -18.87 -3.15 10.41
N ARG A 140 -19.33 -4.14 11.17
CA ARG A 140 -20.17 -3.90 12.35
C ARG A 140 -19.44 -3.09 13.41
N ALA A 141 -18.17 -3.36 13.67
CA ALA A 141 -17.36 -2.63 14.64
C ALA A 141 -17.25 -1.13 14.30
N LEU A 142 -17.02 -0.81 13.02
CA LEU A 142 -17.00 0.58 12.55
C LEU A 142 -18.37 1.26 12.74
N GLY A 143 -19.46 0.58 12.41
CA GLY A 143 -20.81 1.10 12.59
C GLY A 143 -21.15 1.35 14.07
N GLU A 144 -20.83 0.40 14.96
CA GLU A 144 -21.06 0.53 16.40
C GLU A 144 -20.20 1.65 17.01
N PHE A 145 -18.96 1.82 16.55
CA PHE A 145 -18.10 2.93 16.95
C PHE A 145 -18.73 4.28 16.60
N LEU A 146 -19.23 4.44 15.37
CA LEU A 146 -19.89 5.68 14.93
C LEU A 146 -21.25 5.92 15.61
N GLN A 147 -21.93 4.87 16.07
CA GLN A 147 -23.17 5.01 16.86
C GLN A 147 -22.92 5.42 18.31
N ALA A 148 -21.73 5.16 18.85
CA ALA A 148 -21.45 5.36 20.26
C ALA A 148 -21.48 6.84 20.68
N ASP A 149 -21.20 7.75 19.74
CA ASP A 149 -21.26 9.20 19.91
C ASP A 149 -21.56 9.84 18.54
N PRO A 150 -22.54 10.75 18.41
CA PRO A 150 -22.85 11.43 17.14
C PRO A 150 -21.70 12.27 16.58
N GLU A 151 -20.72 12.64 17.40
CA GLU A 151 -19.53 13.39 16.99
C GLU A 151 -18.33 12.48 16.68
N ASN A 152 -18.46 11.16 16.85
CA ASN A 152 -17.44 10.22 16.39
C ASN A 152 -17.29 10.26 14.88
N ARG A 153 -16.05 10.10 14.42
CA ARG A 153 -15.69 10.25 13.01
C ARG A 153 -14.79 9.11 12.54
N LEU A 154 -15.02 8.68 11.30
CA LEU A 154 -14.16 7.73 10.59
C LEU A 154 -13.56 8.42 9.36
N ASP A 155 -12.24 8.48 9.30
CA ASP A 155 -11.52 8.97 8.14
C ASP A 155 -10.70 7.84 7.52
N VAL A 156 -10.75 7.73 6.20
CA VAL A 156 -10.04 6.68 5.43
C VAL A 156 -9.05 7.35 4.50
N VAL A 157 -7.76 7.23 4.79
CA VAL A 157 -6.69 7.57 3.86
C VAL A 157 -6.46 6.38 2.94
N ILE A 158 -6.31 6.64 1.65
CA ILE A 158 -6.18 5.60 0.64
C ILE A 158 -4.71 5.19 0.50
N GLY A 159 -4.44 3.88 0.54
CA GLY A 159 -3.13 3.26 0.37
C GLY A 159 -2.88 2.74 -1.05
N ASN A 160 -1.84 1.92 -1.24
CA ASN A 160 -1.48 1.39 -2.56
C ASN A 160 -2.14 0.04 -2.86
N HIS A 161 -2.56 -0.71 -1.83
CA HIS A 161 -3.30 -1.97 -1.98
C HIS A 161 -4.80 -1.76 -2.14
N ASP A 162 -5.31 -0.64 -1.62
CA ASP A 162 -6.70 -0.22 -1.71
C ASP A 162 -6.91 1.08 -2.50
N ILE A 163 -5.96 1.43 -3.39
CA ILE A 163 -6.03 2.61 -4.26
C ILE A 163 -7.36 2.74 -5.05
N GLU A 164 -8.02 1.61 -5.32
CA GLU A 164 -9.34 1.58 -5.97
C GLU A 164 -10.45 2.25 -5.11
N LEU A 165 -10.21 2.55 -3.82
CA LEU A 165 -11.08 3.41 -3.01
C LEU A 165 -11.15 4.85 -3.53
N THR A 166 -10.33 5.25 -4.50
CA THR A 166 -10.51 6.51 -5.23
C THR A 166 -11.81 6.54 -6.06
N TRP A 167 -12.43 5.38 -6.33
CA TRP A 167 -13.70 5.32 -7.05
C TRP A 167 -14.89 5.76 -6.17
N PRO A 168 -15.70 6.75 -6.62
CA PRO A 168 -16.84 7.23 -5.84
C PRO A 168 -17.85 6.13 -5.45
N ALA A 169 -18.16 5.19 -6.35
CA ALA A 169 -19.10 4.12 -5.99
C ALA A 169 -18.50 3.08 -5.02
N ALA A 170 -17.17 2.94 -4.99
CA ALA A 170 -16.50 2.08 -4.00
C ALA A 170 -16.63 2.69 -2.59
N GLN A 171 -16.38 4.00 -2.47
CA GLN A 171 -16.58 4.76 -1.23
C GLN A 171 -18.04 4.70 -0.77
N GLN A 172 -18.98 4.93 -1.69
CA GLN A 172 -20.41 4.88 -1.38
C GLN A 172 -20.84 3.49 -0.92
N ARG A 173 -20.40 2.42 -1.60
CA ARG A 173 -20.72 1.05 -1.18
C ARG A 173 -20.12 0.70 0.18
N PHE A 174 -18.91 1.14 0.47
CA PHE A 174 -18.30 0.94 1.80
C PHE A 174 -19.16 1.56 2.91
N LYS A 175 -19.64 2.80 2.71
CA LYS A 175 -20.54 3.48 3.66
C LYS A 175 -21.84 2.71 3.85
N GLU A 176 -22.49 2.31 2.76
CA GLU A 176 -23.74 1.53 2.80
C GLU A 176 -23.56 0.21 3.54
N LEU A 177 -22.46 -0.51 3.31
CA LEU A 177 -22.18 -1.78 3.98
C LEU A 177 -22.04 -1.60 5.50
N ILE A 178 -21.46 -0.50 5.97
CA ILE A 178 -21.41 -0.18 7.40
C ILE A 178 -22.81 0.11 7.94
N GLU A 179 -23.58 0.97 7.27
CA GLU A 179 -24.96 1.29 7.67
C GLU A 179 -25.87 0.04 7.71
N GLU A 180 -25.71 -0.87 6.75
CA GLU A 180 -26.42 -2.15 6.67
C GLU A 180 -26.14 -3.05 7.89
N GLN A 181 -24.90 -3.07 8.41
CA GLN A 181 -24.56 -3.90 9.58
C GLN A 181 -25.25 -3.44 10.86
N VAL A 182 -25.43 -2.13 11.04
CA VAL A 182 -25.96 -1.54 12.29
C VAL A 182 -27.38 -0.98 12.15
N LYS A 183 -27.96 -0.99 10.95
CA LYS A 183 -29.32 -0.53 10.63
C LYS A 183 -29.61 0.90 11.09
N ALA A 184 -28.62 1.78 11.04
CA ALA A 184 -28.76 3.18 11.42
C ALA A 184 -28.43 4.09 10.23
N PRO A 185 -29.46 4.72 9.63
CA PRO A 185 -29.25 5.65 8.52
C PRO A 185 -28.56 6.92 9.01
N GLY A 186 -27.67 7.49 8.19
CA GLY A 186 -27.03 8.78 8.44
C GLY A 186 -25.60 8.68 8.96
N ILE A 187 -25.13 7.49 9.35
CA ILE A 187 -23.74 7.25 9.75
C ILE A 187 -22.78 7.52 8.58
N ALA A 188 -23.24 7.34 7.34
CA ALA A 188 -22.46 7.63 6.13
C ALA A 188 -21.90 9.07 6.07
N ALA A 189 -22.52 10.02 6.77
CA ALA A 189 -22.06 11.41 6.85
C ALA A 189 -20.79 11.57 7.72
N ALA A 190 -20.56 10.68 8.68
CA ALA A 190 -19.38 10.70 9.55
C ALA A 190 -18.15 10.02 8.93
N ILE A 191 -18.29 9.46 7.73
CA ILE A 191 -17.24 8.70 7.02
C ILE A 191 -16.65 9.55 5.90
N HIS A 192 -15.36 9.84 5.96
CA HIS A 192 -14.68 10.66 4.96
C HIS A 192 -13.51 9.90 4.31
N PHE A 193 -13.24 10.21 3.05
CA PHE A 193 -12.17 9.59 2.29
C PHE A 193 -11.15 10.62 1.84
N TYR A 194 -9.88 10.26 1.95
CA TYR A 194 -8.73 11.09 1.64
C TYR A 194 -7.88 10.38 0.61
N PRO A 195 -7.81 10.89 -0.64
CA PRO A 195 -7.09 10.23 -1.72
C PRO A 195 -5.56 10.23 -1.56
N TRP A 196 -5.01 10.94 -0.57
CA TRP A 196 -3.57 10.97 -0.35
C TRP A 196 -3.17 11.13 1.13
N PHE A 197 -3.54 12.24 1.77
CA PHE A 197 -3.16 12.52 3.17
C PHE A 197 -4.22 13.34 3.90
N ILE A 198 -4.11 13.37 5.23
CA ILE A 198 -4.83 14.26 6.14
C ILE A 198 -3.81 15.17 6.82
N TYR A 199 -4.12 16.46 6.90
CA TYR A 199 -3.30 17.44 7.58
C TYR A 199 -4.17 18.28 8.53
N GLU A 200 -3.75 18.33 9.79
CA GLU A 200 -4.34 19.17 10.83
C GLU A 200 -3.27 20.20 11.24
N PRO A 201 -3.42 21.48 10.84
CA PRO A 201 -2.39 22.50 11.06
C PRO A 201 -1.93 22.59 12.51
N GLY A 202 -0.60 22.59 12.73
CA GLY A 202 -0.01 22.66 14.07
C GLY A 202 -0.15 21.39 14.91
N LEU A 203 -0.77 20.32 14.39
CA LEU A 203 -0.94 19.06 15.11
C LEU A 203 -0.30 17.88 14.38
N PHE A 204 -0.86 17.43 13.25
CA PHE A 204 -0.34 16.26 12.56
C PHE A 204 -0.41 16.37 11.04
N TYR A 205 0.52 15.69 10.38
CA TYR A 205 0.47 15.32 8.97
C TYR A 205 0.46 13.79 8.89
N ALA A 206 -0.54 13.20 8.23
CA ALA A 206 -0.69 11.75 8.16
C ALA A 206 -0.98 11.27 6.74
N GLU A 207 -0.18 10.34 6.24
CA GLU A 207 -0.36 9.67 4.95
C GLU A 207 0.03 8.20 5.04
N HIS A 208 -0.32 7.39 4.04
CA HIS A 208 0.10 5.99 4.04
C HIS A 208 1.62 5.83 3.86
N GLY A 209 2.21 6.55 2.89
CA GLY A 209 3.66 6.60 2.65
C GLY A 209 4.14 6.05 1.30
N GLN A 210 3.24 5.46 0.49
CA GLN A 210 3.61 4.80 -0.78
C GLN A 210 4.28 5.71 -1.82
N GLN A 211 4.10 7.04 -1.75
CA GLN A 211 4.66 7.97 -2.73
C GLN A 211 6.19 8.07 -2.65
N TYR A 212 6.80 7.55 -1.59
CA TYR A 212 8.25 7.55 -1.40
C TYR A 212 8.89 6.19 -1.63
N ASP A 213 8.09 5.18 -2.00
CA ASP A 213 8.53 3.84 -2.38
C ASP A 213 8.56 3.74 -3.91
N SER A 214 9.68 3.24 -4.43
CA SER A 214 9.97 3.20 -5.87
C SER A 214 9.21 2.11 -6.66
N LEU A 215 8.51 1.22 -5.98
CA LEU A 215 7.71 0.16 -6.55
C LEU A 215 6.21 0.40 -6.37
N ASN A 216 5.81 1.21 -5.40
CA ASN A 216 4.42 1.37 -4.95
C ASN A 216 3.84 2.79 -5.13
N SER A 217 4.63 3.75 -5.58
CA SER A 217 4.22 5.13 -5.88
C SER A 217 3.43 5.28 -7.19
N PHE A 218 2.62 6.35 -7.26
CA PHE A 218 1.68 6.59 -8.37
C PHE A 218 1.94 7.95 -9.03
N ALA A 219 2.03 8.00 -10.36
CA ALA A 219 2.19 9.24 -11.12
C ALA A 219 1.10 10.27 -10.87
N THR A 220 -0.09 9.83 -10.50
CA THR A 220 -1.26 10.68 -10.25
C THR A 220 -2.03 10.10 -9.07
N VAL A 221 -1.47 10.10 -7.86
CA VAL A 221 -2.05 9.40 -6.69
C VAL A 221 -3.52 9.72 -6.40
N MET A 222 -3.92 10.99 -6.54
CA MET A 222 -5.31 11.41 -6.31
C MET A 222 -6.26 11.12 -7.49
N GLU A 223 -5.70 10.80 -8.65
CA GLU A 223 -6.45 10.40 -9.84
C GLU A 223 -5.67 9.30 -10.58
N PRO A 224 -5.59 8.09 -10.01
CA PRO A 224 -4.64 7.07 -10.44
C PRO A 224 -5.18 6.30 -11.64
N ILE A 225 -5.65 7.01 -12.68
CA ILE A 225 -6.33 6.44 -13.83
C ILE A 225 -5.31 6.14 -14.94
N LEU A 226 -5.47 4.99 -15.61
CA LEU A 226 -4.68 4.67 -16.80
C LEU A 226 -4.79 5.79 -17.84
N PRO A 227 -3.66 6.19 -18.45
CA PRO A 227 -3.67 7.26 -19.43
C PRO A 227 -4.57 6.89 -20.63
N PRO A 228 -5.22 7.89 -21.25
CA PRO A 228 -6.09 7.67 -22.37
C PRO A 228 -5.33 7.14 -23.59
N ASN A 229 -6.05 6.46 -24.48
CA ASN A 229 -5.50 6.09 -25.78
C ASN A 229 -5.27 7.37 -26.61
N ARG A 230 -4.25 7.35 -27.48
CA ARG A 230 -4.05 8.41 -28.47
C ARG A 230 -5.30 8.54 -29.34
N ALA A 231 -5.68 9.78 -29.63
CA ALA A 231 -6.67 10.06 -30.65
C ALA A 231 -6.17 9.60 -32.04
N ALA A 232 -7.07 9.56 -33.02
CA ALA A 232 -6.76 9.10 -34.37
C ALA A 232 -5.65 9.92 -35.06
N ASP A 233 -5.47 11.18 -34.65
CA ASP A 233 -4.43 12.10 -35.11
C ASP A 233 -3.11 11.99 -34.31
N GLY A 234 -3.04 11.09 -33.33
CA GLY A 234 -1.86 10.85 -32.49
C GLY A 234 -1.78 11.71 -31.23
N THR A 235 -2.71 12.65 -31.03
CA THR A 235 -2.72 13.56 -29.86
C THR A 235 -3.17 12.85 -28.58
N LEU A 236 -2.78 13.41 -27.43
CA LEU A 236 -3.19 12.96 -26.10
C LEU A 236 -4.10 14.04 -25.49
N ASP A 237 -5.29 13.62 -25.09
CA ASP A 237 -6.24 14.46 -24.37
C ASP A 237 -6.37 13.92 -22.95
N TRP A 238 -5.68 14.56 -22.00
CA TRP A 238 -5.64 14.14 -20.60
C TRP A 238 -6.99 14.27 -19.88
N ASP A 239 -7.88 15.13 -20.39
CA ASP A 239 -9.20 15.36 -19.81
C ASP A 239 -10.21 14.29 -20.29
N ASN A 240 -10.01 13.73 -21.48
CA ASN A 240 -10.83 12.63 -21.99
C ASN A 240 -10.43 11.28 -21.39
N LYS A 241 -10.98 11.01 -20.20
CA LYS A 241 -10.80 9.74 -19.47
C LYS A 241 -11.78 8.65 -19.92
N GLY A 242 -12.68 8.95 -20.87
CA GLY A 242 -13.80 8.08 -21.22
C GLY A 242 -14.81 7.89 -20.07
N PRO A 243 -15.86 7.06 -20.27
CA PRO A 243 -16.85 6.78 -19.24
C PRO A 243 -16.21 6.19 -17.98
N ILE A 244 -16.60 6.67 -16.79
CA ILE A 244 -16.03 6.25 -15.49
C ILE A 244 -15.99 4.73 -15.31
N ASP A 245 -17.02 4.02 -15.76
CA ASP A 245 -17.11 2.56 -15.68
C ASP A 245 -16.10 1.80 -16.55
N SER A 246 -15.55 2.47 -17.56
CA SER A 246 -14.52 1.92 -18.45
C SER A 246 -13.10 2.32 -18.04
N GLN A 247 -12.98 3.25 -17.08
CA GLN A 247 -11.70 3.67 -16.54
C GLN A 247 -11.10 2.57 -15.67
N LEU A 248 -9.78 2.53 -15.62
CA LEU A 248 -8.99 1.53 -14.92
C LEU A 248 -7.91 2.24 -14.13
N VAL A 249 -7.56 1.70 -12.96
CA VAL A 249 -6.42 2.19 -12.18
C VAL A 249 -5.10 1.88 -12.89
N GLU A 250 -4.22 2.87 -12.97
CA GLU A 250 -2.80 2.71 -13.31
C GLU A 250 -2.05 2.12 -12.12
N LEU A 251 -1.82 0.82 -12.17
CA LEU A 251 -1.10 0.11 -11.12
C LEU A 251 0.42 0.32 -11.22
N PRO A 252 1.12 0.53 -10.09
CA PRO A 252 2.57 0.55 -10.05
C PRO A 252 3.14 -0.88 -10.10
N LEU A 253 4.46 -0.99 -10.24
CA LEU A 253 5.12 -2.28 -10.46
C LEU A 253 4.92 -3.26 -9.29
N GLY A 254 4.91 -2.76 -8.06
CA GLY A 254 4.64 -3.54 -6.86
C GLY A 254 3.29 -4.24 -6.93
N SER A 255 2.24 -3.54 -7.37
CA SER A 255 0.91 -4.12 -7.54
C SER A 255 0.86 -5.22 -8.61
N PHE A 256 1.64 -5.10 -9.70
CA PHE A 256 1.79 -6.19 -10.67
C PHE A 256 2.47 -7.41 -10.05
N PHE A 257 3.44 -7.20 -9.16
CA PHE A 257 4.12 -8.29 -8.47
C PHE A 257 3.13 -9.07 -7.58
N VAL A 258 2.30 -8.38 -6.80
CA VAL A 258 1.25 -9.01 -5.98
C VAL A 258 0.28 -9.81 -6.87
N ARG A 259 -0.32 -9.15 -7.86
CA ARG A 259 -1.37 -9.75 -8.70
C ARG A 259 -0.93 -10.98 -9.49
N TYR A 260 0.29 -10.96 -10.02
CA TYR A 260 0.76 -11.96 -10.99
C TYR A 260 1.79 -12.94 -10.44
N VAL A 261 2.40 -12.65 -9.29
CA VAL A 261 3.41 -13.51 -8.66
C VAL A 261 2.92 -14.03 -7.31
N PHE A 262 2.69 -13.16 -6.32
CA PHE A 262 2.33 -13.60 -4.97
C PHE A 262 1.02 -14.38 -4.90
N ASN A 263 -0.03 -13.93 -5.59
CA ASN A 263 -1.30 -14.66 -5.65
C ASN A 263 -1.16 -16.14 -6.07
N HIS A 264 -0.20 -16.46 -6.93
CA HIS A 264 0.08 -17.85 -7.34
C HIS A 264 0.92 -18.61 -6.32
N ILE A 265 1.83 -17.91 -5.64
CA ILE A 265 2.70 -18.46 -4.61
C ILE A 265 1.87 -18.84 -3.37
N GLU A 266 1.00 -17.95 -2.90
CA GLU A 266 0.19 -18.11 -1.68
C GLU A 266 -0.89 -19.16 -1.79
N THR A 267 -1.25 -19.58 -3.01
CA THR A 267 -2.07 -20.79 -3.21
C THR A 267 -1.40 -22.03 -2.61
N GLY A 268 -0.07 -22.03 -2.44
CA GLY A 268 0.70 -23.15 -1.89
C GLY A 268 1.52 -22.85 -0.63
N ASP A 269 1.79 -21.57 -0.33
CA ASP A 269 2.59 -21.08 0.80
C ASP A 269 2.01 -19.75 1.31
N SER A 270 1.02 -19.79 2.21
CA SER A 270 0.41 -18.59 2.82
C SER A 270 1.44 -17.69 3.52
N PHE A 271 1.19 -16.37 3.54
CA PHE A 271 2.06 -15.33 4.11
C PHE A 271 3.43 -15.16 3.41
N ALA A 272 3.55 -15.58 2.15
CA ALA A 272 4.83 -15.50 1.43
C ALA A 272 5.24 -14.04 1.14
N ASP A 273 4.28 -13.15 0.96
CA ASP A 273 4.44 -11.71 0.78
C ASP A 273 4.89 -10.97 2.05
N ASN A 274 4.48 -11.47 3.23
CA ASN A 274 4.89 -10.98 4.54
C ASN A 274 6.34 -11.36 4.91
N VAL A 275 7.02 -12.20 4.10
CA VAL A 275 8.44 -12.50 4.27
C VAL A 275 9.31 -11.36 3.73
N ARG A 276 9.90 -10.57 4.64
CA ARG A 276 10.78 -9.45 4.28
C ARG A 276 12.28 -9.77 4.51
N PRO A 277 13.20 -9.35 3.60
CA PRO A 277 12.94 -8.93 2.22
C PRO A 277 12.51 -10.11 1.32
N VAL A 278 11.73 -9.81 0.27
CA VAL A 278 11.12 -10.79 -0.66
C VAL A 278 12.14 -11.76 -1.28
N THR A 279 13.38 -11.32 -1.48
CA THR A 279 14.47 -12.16 -2.02
C THR A 279 14.77 -13.38 -1.14
N ARG A 280 14.53 -13.28 0.18
CA ARG A 280 14.68 -14.42 1.10
C ARG A 280 13.70 -15.53 0.78
N TYR A 281 12.44 -15.20 0.46
CA TYR A 281 11.45 -16.19 0.08
C TYR A 281 11.87 -16.94 -1.19
N VAL A 282 12.32 -16.22 -2.23
CA VAL A 282 12.76 -16.83 -3.49
C VAL A 282 13.92 -17.80 -3.28
N VAL A 283 14.93 -17.40 -2.50
CA VAL A 283 16.09 -18.26 -2.17
C VAL A 283 15.64 -19.47 -1.34
N TRP A 284 14.78 -19.26 -0.35
CA TRP A 284 14.23 -20.34 0.46
C TRP A 284 13.42 -21.34 -0.39
N ALA A 285 12.56 -20.85 -1.28
CA ALA A 285 11.74 -21.67 -2.17
C ALA A 285 12.62 -22.48 -3.14
N LEU A 286 13.66 -21.90 -3.72
CA LEU A 286 14.60 -22.63 -4.58
C LEU A 286 15.36 -23.73 -3.84
N ARG A 287 15.72 -23.50 -2.57
CA ARG A 287 16.47 -24.46 -1.75
C ARG A 287 15.59 -25.59 -1.20
N ASN A 288 14.38 -25.26 -0.74
CA ASN A 288 13.53 -26.20 0.00
C ASN A 288 12.39 -26.78 -0.84
N LYS A 289 11.95 -26.07 -1.90
CA LYS A 289 10.83 -26.45 -2.78
C LYS A 289 11.18 -26.16 -4.25
N PRO A 290 12.18 -26.85 -4.85
CA PRO A 290 12.78 -26.47 -6.14
C PRO A 290 11.77 -26.35 -7.29
N VAL A 291 10.74 -27.20 -7.34
CA VAL A 291 9.65 -27.09 -8.33
C VAL A 291 8.87 -25.78 -8.17
N ARG A 292 8.55 -25.37 -6.94
CA ARG A 292 7.86 -24.10 -6.66
C ARG A 292 8.78 -22.91 -6.94
N GLY A 293 10.06 -22.99 -6.58
CA GLY A 293 11.04 -21.96 -6.94
C GLY A 293 11.14 -21.74 -8.45
N LEU A 294 11.14 -22.81 -9.26
CA LEU A 294 11.10 -22.72 -10.72
C LEU A 294 9.77 -22.15 -11.24
N LEU A 295 8.64 -22.52 -10.64
CA LEU A 295 7.33 -21.93 -10.97
C LEU A 295 7.28 -20.43 -10.65
N THR A 296 7.88 -19.97 -9.55
CA THR A 296 7.99 -18.54 -9.22
C THR A 296 8.73 -17.78 -10.33
N LEU A 297 9.84 -18.33 -10.85
CA LEU A 297 10.57 -17.73 -11.98
C LEU A 297 9.71 -17.69 -13.27
N PHE A 298 8.91 -18.73 -13.51
CA PHE A 298 7.94 -18.73 -14.61
C PHE A 298 6.90 -17.62 -14.46
N TYR A 299 6.31 -17.46 -13.27
CA TYR A 299 5.32 -16.40 -13.01
C TYR A 299 5.94 -15.00 -13.11
N GLN A 300 7.16 -14.80 -12.64
CA GLN A 300 7.90 -13.54 -12.84
C GLN A 300 8.10 -13.22 -14.32
N THR A 301 8.43 -14.24 -15.13
CA THR A 301 8.58 -14.07 -16.59
C THR A 301 7.25 -13.71 -17.24
N GLN A 302 6.14 -14.35 -16.84
CA GLN A 302 4.80 -14.00 -17.33
C GLN A 302 4.38 -12.59 -16.91
N MET A 303 4.68 -12.19 -15.68
CA MET A 303 4.44 -10.83 -15.17
C MET A 303 5.22 -9.82 -16.02
N LEU A 304 6.50 -10.04 -16.28
CA LEU A 304 7.32 -9.17 -17.14
C LEU A 304 6.71 -9.00 -18.53
N ILE A 305 6.27 -10.09 -19.18
CA ILE A 305 5.62 -10.01 -20.48
C ILE A 305 4.33 -9.17 -20.42
N LYS A 306 3.55 -9.29 -19.35
CA LYS A 306 2.32 -8.50 -19.15
C LYS A 306 2.63 -7.04 -18.89
N VAL A 307 3.61 -6.74 -18.03
CA VAL A 307 4.05 -5.37 -17.76
C VAL A 307 4.54 -4.72 -19.05
N LEU A 308 5.39 -5.37 -19.85
CA LEU A 308 5.86 -4.80 -21.12
C LEU A 308 4.74 -4.57 -22.15
N ARG A 309 3.70 -5.41 -22.14
CA ARG A 309 2.51 -5.24 -23.00
C ARG A 309 1.58 -4.12 -22.51
N LYS A 310 1.48 -3.93 -21.19
CA LYS A 310 0.63 -2.92 -20.55
C LYS A 310 1.37 -1.59 -20.30
N ALA A 311 2.69 -1.57 -20.41
CA ALA A 311 3.52 -0.39 -20.27
C ALA A 311 3.09 0.63 -21.32
N SER A 312 2.81 1.84 -20.84
CA SER A 312 2.31 2.93 -21.67
C SER A 312 3.28 3.15 -22.84
N GLY A 313 2.73 3.39 -24.03
CA GLY A 313 3.52 3.76 -25.21
C GLY A 313 3.96 5.23 -25.18
N LEU A 314 3.98 5.84 -23.99
CA LEU A 314 4.26 7.26 -23.80
C LEU A 314 5.77 7.50 -23.75
N SER A 315 6.18 8.61 -24.34
CA SER A 315 7.54 9.15 -24.23
C SER A 315 7.75 9.85 -22.89
N GLU A 316 9.01 10.08 -22.54
CA GLU A 316 9.39 10.78 -21.30
C GLU A 316 8.82 12.20 -21.23
N GLY A 317 8.74 12.90 -22.37
CA GLY A 317 8.10 14.21 -22.46
C GLY A 317 6.61 14.16 -22.15
N GLU A 318 5.88 13.20 -22.73
CA GLU A 318 4.44 13.05 -22.52
C GLU A 318 4.09 12.67 -21.07
N LEU A 319 4.95 11.89 -20.42
CA LEU A 319 4.80 11.58 -18.99
C LEU A 319 5.02 12.82 -18.13
N GLY A 320 6.02 13.64 -18.47
CA GLY A 320 6.22 14.94 -17.84
C GLY A 320 5.04 15.89 -18.05
N ASP A 321 4.47 15.92 -19.26
CA ASP A 321 3.29 16.73 -19.58
C ASP A 321 2.06 16.25 -18.83
N ARG A 322 1.85 14.93 -18.72
CA ARG A 322 0.80 14.35 -17.88
C ARG A 322 0.94 14.76 -16.42
N ARG A 323 2.15 14.67 -15.85
CA ARG A 323 2.39 15.06 -14.45
C ARG A 323 2.09 16.53 -14.22
N LYS A 324 2.54 17.41 -15.13
CA LYS A 324 2.23 18.85 -15.08
C LYS A 324 0.74 19.14 -15.23
N HIS A 325 0.04 18.40 -16.10
CA HIS A 325 -1.40 18.51 -16.24
C HIS A 325 -2.10 18.15 -14.93
N TYR A 326 -1.80 16.98 -14.35
CA TYR A 326 -2.32 16.55 -13.04
C TYR A 326 -2.08 17.59 -11.94
N GLN A 327 -0.90 18.18 -11.89
CA GLN A 327 -0.56 19.23 -10.93
C GLN A 327 -1.44 20.49 -11.09
N ARG A 328 -1.67 20.91 -12.34
CA ARG A 328 -2.48 22.11 -12.64
C ARG A 328 -3.99 21.88 -12.49
N THR A 329 -4.46 20.65 -12.62
CA THR A 329 -5.90 20.34 -12.58
C THR A 329 -6.29 19.70 -11.25
N VAL A 330 -5.75 18.52 -10.94
CA VAL A 330 -6.14 17.72 -9.77
C VAL A 330 -5.53 18.27 -8.49
N VAL A 331 -4.22 18.55 -8.45
CA VAL A 331 -3.57 19.09 -7.23
C VAL A 331 -4.08 20.49 -6.91
N ALA A 332 -4.29 21.33 -7.92
CA ALA A 332 -4.85 22.67 -7.75
C ALA A 332 -6.29 22.65 -7.19
N ALA A 333 -7.15 21.74 -7.68
CA ALA A 333 -8.46 21.51 -7.10
C ALA A 333 -8.37 20.87 -5.69
N TYR A 334 -7.26 20.15 -5.45
CA TYR A 334 -6.82 19.50 -4.22
C TYR A 334 -6.70 20.46 -3.03
N ALA A 335 -5.89 21.50 -3.27
CA ALA A 335 -5.29 22.36 -2.25
C ALA A 335 -6.29 23.03 -1.29
N PRO A 336 -7.43 23.59 -1.74
CA PRO A 336 -8.38 24.20 -0.80
C PRO A 336 -8.95 23.22 0.21
N LYS A 337 -9.01 21.92 -0.12
CA LYS A 337 -9.51 20.89 0.79
C LYS A 337 -8.50 20.61 1.91
N THR A 338 -7.21 20.58 1.60
CA THR A 338 -6.15 20.27 2.59
C THR A 338 -5.84 21.42 3.54
N GLY A 339 -6.38 22.61 3.30
CA GLY A 339 -6.02 23.83 4.03
C GLY A 339 -4.59 24.32 3.76
N LEU A 340 -3.92 23.79 2.74
CA LEU A 340 -2.56 24.19 2.36
C LEU A 340 -2.59 25.13 1.15
N PRO A 341 -1.66 26.11 1.07
CA PRO A 341 -1.42 26.83 -0.17
C PRO A 341 -1.06 25.87 -1.32
N PHE A 342 -1.46 26.21 -2.54
CA PHE A 342 -1.18 25.40 -3.72
C PHE A 342 0.33 25.11 -3.87
N ASP A 343 1.19 26.12 -3.70
CA ASP A 343 2.64 25.97 -3.82
C ASP A 343 3.24 25.03 -2.76
N THR A 344 2.66 25.00 -1.56
CA THR A 344 3.04 24.07 -0.49
C THR A 344 2.67 22.64 -0.85
N LEU A 345 1.42 22.43 -1.30
CA LEU A 345 0.95 21.12 -1.73
C LEU A 345 1.76 20.61 -2.93
N MET A 346 2.07 21.49 -3.87
CA MET A 346 2.95 21.23 -5.01
C MET A 346 4.34 20.77 -4.56
N ALA A 347 4.96 21.47 -3.61
CA ALA A 347 6.28 21.10 -3.11
C ALA A 347 6.28 19.72 -2.43
N ILE A 348 5.20 19.36 -1.71
CA ILE A 348 5.04 18.01 -1.13
C ILE A 348 4.84 16.97 -2.24
N ASP A 349 4.03 17.27 -3.27
CA ASP A 349 3.77 16.39 -4.42
C ASP A 349 5.05 16.09 -5.23
N GLU A 350 5.99 17.03 -5.29
CA GLU A 350 7.30 16.87 -5.94
C GLU A 350 8.27 15.98 -5.18
N LEU A 351 8.03 15.70 -3.89
CA LEU A 351 8.83 14.73 -3.12
C LEU A 351 8.55 13.29 -3.54
N ALA A 352 7.41 13.03 -4.20
CA ALA A 352 7.06 11.69 -4.64
C ALA A 352 8.16 11.13 -5.55
N VAL A 353 8.63 9.93 -5.23
CA VAL A 353 9.41 9.13 -6.17
C VAL A 353 8.41 8.69 -7.22
N ILE A 354 8.55 9.12 -8.47
CA ILE A 354 7.64 8.71 -9.55
C ILE A 354 8.39 7.80 -10.53
N PRO A 355 8.38 6.49 -10.29
CA PRO A 355 8.87 5.49 -11.22
C PRO A 355 7.80 5.12 -12.24
N SER A 356 6.53 5.39 -11.96
CA SER A 356 5.39 4.92 -12.74
C SER A 356 5.52 5.39 -14.18
N MET A 357 5.82 4.39 -15.02
CA MET A 357 5.94 4.44 -16.46
C MET A 357 7.14 5.20 -17.01
N THR A 358 8.34 5.03 -16.47
CA THR A 358 9.53 5.20 -17.33
C THR A 358 9.35 4.41 -18.65
N SER A 359 9.95 4.89 -19.75
CA SER A 359 9.77 4.29 -21.08
C SER A 359 9.85 2.75 -21.05
N ARG A 360 9.17 2.06 -21.98
CA ARG A 360 9.23 0.58 -22.10
C ARG A 360 10.66 0.03 -21.97
N TRP A 361 11.64 0.80 -22.44
CA TRP A 361 13.07 0.50 -22.31
C TRP A 361 13.61 0.61 -20.88
N ARG A 362 13.29 1.65 -20.12
CA ARG A 362 13.71 1.78 -18.71
C ARG A 362 13.08 0.68 -17.84
N GLN A 363 11.82 0.32 -18.07
CA GLN A 363 11.20 -0.82 -17.39
C GLN A 363 11.87 -2.15 -17.76
N ALA A 364 12.13 -2.38 -19.05
CA ALA A 364 12.87 -3.57 -19.48
C ALA A 364 14.29 -3.60 -18.88
N LYS A 365 14.97 -2.46 -18.79
CA LYS A 365 16.28 -2.36 -18.15
C LYS A 365 16.21 -2.72 -16.67
N GLN A 366 15.31 -2.11 -15.90
CA GLN A 366 15.17 -2.37 -14.46
C GLN A 366 14.79 -3.81 -14.14
N ILE A 367 13.97 -4.45 -14.98
CA ILE A 367 13.47 -5.80 -14.70
C ILE A 367 14.37 -6.89 -15.31
N VAL A 368 15.02 -6.64 -16.46
CA VAL A 368 15.83 -7.63 -17.17
C VAL A 368 17.32 -7.36 -17.04
N VAL A 369 17.76 -6.14 -17.35
CA VAL A 369 19.20 -5.84 -17.42
C VAL A 369 19.79 -5.71 -16.03
N ASP A 370 19.19 -4.92 -15.15
CA ASP A 370 19.76 -4.62 -13.83
C ASP A 370 19.91 -5.88 -12.94
N PRO A 371 19.00 -6.87 -12.97
CA PRO A 371 19.20 -8.16 -12.26
C PRO A 371 20.13 -9.14 -12.98
N LEU A 372 20.18 -9.11 -14.33
CA LEU A 372 21.08 -9.98 -15.11
C LEU A 372 22.52 -9.46 -15.14
N MET A 373 22.76 -8.16 -14.98
CA MET A 373 24.09 -7.55 -14.96
C MET A 373 24.99 -8.17 -13.87
N PRO A 374 24.53 -8.33 -12.61
CA PRO A 374 25.26 -9.09 -11.60
C PRO A 374 25.57 -10.53 -12.00
N LEU A 375 24.67 -11.21 -12.71
CA LEU A 375 24.87 -12.60 -13.16
C LEU A 375 25.86 -12.67 -14.33
N LEU A 376 25.78 -11.78 -15.31
CA LEU A 376 26.76 -11.63 -16.38
C LEU A 376 28.15 -11.35 -15.81
N LEU A 377 28.24 -10.50 -14.79
CA LEU A 377 29.50 -10.24 -14.06
C LEU A 377 29.99 -11.43 -13.21
N VAL A 378 29.18 -12.48 -12.99
CA VAL A 378 29.60 -13.76 -12.36
C VAL A 378 30.04 -14.76 -13.42
N PHE A 379 29.19 -14.98 -14.42
CA PHE A 379 29.40 -16.02 -15.41
C PHE A 379 30.43 -15.62 -16.47
N ALA A 380 30.62 -14.34 -16.76
CA ALA A 380 31.65 -13.90 -17.69
C ALA A 380 33.08 -14.18 -17.17
N PRO A 381 33.45 -13.84 -15.91
CA PRO A 381 34.73 -14.27 -15.34
C PRO A 381 34.89 -15.79 -15.28
N ILE A 382 33.84 -16.55 -14.96
CA ILE A 382 33.88 -18.02 -14.94
C ILE A 382 34.09 -18.58 -16.35
N GLY A 383 33.43 -18.03 -17.36
CA GLY A 383 33.62 -18.40 -18.77
C GLY A 383 34.99 -18.02 -19.30
N LEU A 384 35.50 -16.82 -18.95
CA LEU A 384 36.85 -16.38 -19.25
C LEU A 384 37.91 -17.25 -18.54
N MET A 385 37.64 -17.67 -17.31
CA MET A 385 38.47 -18.60 -16.56
C MET A 385 38.48 -19.98 -17.21
N PHE A 386 37.33 -20.53 -17.57
CA PHE A 386 37.22 -21.82 -18.25
C PHE A 386 37.95 -21.82 -19.60
N THR A 387 37.81 -20.75 -20.38
CA THR A 387 38.52 -20.59 -21.66
C THR A 387 40.03 -20.38 -21.48
N ALA A 388 40.48 -19.67 -20.43
CA ALA A 388 41.88 -19.51 -20.09
C ALA A 388 42.52 -20.82 -19.57
N LEU A 389 41.82 -21.56 -18.72
CA LEU A 389 42.22 -22.89 -18.22
C LEU A 389 42.40 -23.89 -19.37
N ARG A 390 41.48 -23.88 -20.34
CA ARG A 390 41.56 -24.73 -21.54
C ARG A 390 42.76 -24.38 -22.44
N ARG A 391 43.33 -23.17 -22.33
CA ARG A 391 44.50 -22.69 -23.11
C ARG A 391 45.83 -22.77 -22.36
N MET A 392 45.85 -23.01 -21.05
CA MET A 392 47.08 -22.98 -20.25
C MET A 392 47.69 -24.37 -20.05
N ARG A 393 48.98 -24.53 -20.39
CA ARG A 393 49.78 -25.74 -20.12
C ARG A 393 50.33 -25.82 -18.68
N ASN A 394 50.31 -24.71 -17.93
CA ASN A 394 50.92 -24.61 -16.58
C ASN A 394 49.86 -24.56 -15.47
N THR A 395 49.85 -25.59 -14.63
CA THR A 395 48.90 -25.85 -13.53
C THR A 395 48.88 -24.77 -12.44
N LEU A 396 50.00 -24.12 -12.14
CA LEU A 396 50.08 -23.10 -11.09
C LEU A 396 49.38 -21.78 -11.48
N ARG A 397 49.51 -21.34 -12.75
CA ARG A 397 48.82 -20.12 -13.23
C ARG A 397 47.32 -20.33 -13.35
N ALA A 398 46.92 -21.54 -13.76
CA ALA A 398 45.54 -22.02 -13.72
C ALA A 398 44.95 -21.97 -12.30
N PHE A 399 45.68 -22.45 -11.31
CA PHE A 399 45.28 -22.42 -9.91
C PHE A 399 45.19 -21.00 -9.34
N LEU A 400 46.15 -20.12 -9.62
CA LEU A 400 46.12 -18.73 -9.15
C LEU A 400 44.97 -17.94 -9.77
N ALA A 401 44.66 -18.16 -11.06
CA ALA A 401 43.49 -17.58 -11.71
C ALA A 401 42.17 -18.09 -11.09
N PHE A 402 42.11 -19.37 -10.75
CA PHE A 402 40.97 -19.97 -10.04
C PHE A 402 40.79 -19.40 -8.63
N ALA A 403 41.87 -19.31 -7.85
CA ALA A 403 41.84 -18.75 -6.50
C ALA A 403 41.44 -17.27 -6.49
N ALA A 404 41.94 -16.48 -7.46
CA ALA A 404 41.55 -15.07 -7.61
C ALA A 404 40.08 -14.92 -8.02
N GLY A 405 39.57 -15.77 -8.92
CA GLY A 405 38.14 -15.82 -9.29
C GLY A 405 37.24 -16.22 -8.12
N LEU A 406 37.67 -17.20 -7.32
CA LEU A 406 36.94 -17.65 -6.13
C LEU A 406 36.94 -16.58 -5.02
N LEU A 407 38.07 -15.92 -4.78
CA LEU A 407 38.19 -14.82 -3.82
C LEU A 407 37.36 -13.61 -4.22
N SER A 408 37.29 -13.29 -5.52
CA SER A 408 36.42 -12.21 -6.02
C SER A 408 34.94 -12.58 -5.95
N LEU A 409 34.56 -13.85 -6.14
CA LEU A 409 33.20 -14.33 -5.87
C LEU A 409 32.83 -14.24 -4.38
N LEU A 410 33.72 -14.65 -3.47
CA LEU A 410 33.49 -14.60 -2.02
C LEU A 410 33.46 -13.17 -1.46
N TYR A 411 34.36 -12.29 -1.92
CA TYR A 411 34.34 -10.87 -1.59
C TYR A 411 33.03 -10.22 -2.05
N ARG A 412 32.56 -10.60 -3.25
CA ARG A 412 31.31 -10.08 -3.79
C ARG A 412 30.07 -10.66 -3.11
N GLU A 413 30.07 -11.92 -2.71
CA GLU A 413 28.96 -12.51 -1.93
C GLU A 413 28.70 -11.69 -0.66
N ARG A 414 29.76 -11.24 0.02
CA ARG A 414 29.67 -10.30 1.16
C ARG A 414 29.20 -8.89 0.78
N ALA A 415 29.46 -8.42 -0.45
CA ALA A 415 29.14 -7.06 -0.90
C ALA A 415 27.80 -6.92 -1.67
N THR A 416 27.30 -7.98 -2.31
CA THR A 416 26.13 -7.96 -3.23
C THR A 416 24.89 -8.69 -2.71
N PHE A 417 24.98 -9.43 -1.60
CA PHE A 417 23.79 -9.91 -0.87
C PHE A 417 23.22 -8.88 0.12
N ARG A 418 23.60 -7.60 -0.01
CA ARG A 418 22.67 -6.55 0.37
C ARG A 418 21.68 -6.46 -0.79
N PRO A 419 20.41 -6.89 -0.64
CA PRO A 419 19.40 -6.53 -1.64
C PRO A 419 19.45 -5.01 -1.87
N PRO A 420 18.92 -4.49 -2.97
CA PRO A 420 18.50 -3.10 -3.01
C PRO A 420 17.42 -2.94 -1.94
N ALA A 421 17.83 -2.85 -0.69
CA ALA A 421 17.01 -2.39 0.38
C ALA A 421 16.78 -0.93 0.03
N GLU A 422 15.53 -0.55 -0.17
CA GLU A 422 15.19 0.85 0.02
C GLU A 422 15.81 1.29 1.35
N PRO A 423 16.41 2.49 1.42
CA PRO A 423 17.03 2.94 2.65
C PRO A 423 16.02 2.74 3.77
N ALA A 424 16.44 2.10 4.87
CA ALA A 424 15.55 1.80 6.01
C ALA A 424 14.84 3.04 6.57
N ASN A 425 15.25 4.23 6.14
CA ASN A 425 14.82 5.52 6.64
C ASN A 425 14.09 6.38 5.58
N HIS A 426 13.77 5.88 4.39
CA HIS A 426 13.23 6.72 3.30
C HIS A 426 11.94 7.46 3.70
N LEU A 427 11.00 6.83 4.42
CA LEU A 427 9.81 7.50 4.96
C LEU A 427 10.14 8.55 6.02
N ARG A 428 11.18 8.30 6.83
CA ARG A 428 11.65 9.28 7.83
C ARG A 428 12.25 10.50 7.14
N ASP A 429 13.03 10.28 6.08
CA ASP A 429 13.62 11.34 5.27
C ASP A 429 12.54 12.14 4.51
N ALA A 430 11.49 11.47 4.03
CA ALA A 430 10.32 12.12 3.46
C ALA A 430 9.61 13.00 4.51
N ALA A 431 9.31 12.46 5.69
CA ALA A 431 8.69 13.22 6.78
C ALA A 431 9.51 14.46 7.19
N ARG A 432 10.86 14.38 7.21
CA ARG A 432 11.72 15.55 7.44
C ARG A 432 11.60 16.62 6.35
N GLN A 433 11.51 16.19 5.09
CA GLN A 433 11.34 17.12 3.97
C GLN A 433 9.96 17.77 4.00
N ILE A 434 8.91 17.02 4.33
CA ILE A 434 7.56 17.56 4.52
C ILE A 434 7.54 18.56 5.69
N ASP A 435 8.18 18.25 6.83
CA ASP A 435 8.33 19.18 7.96
C ASP A 435 9.02 20.49 7.55
N THR A 436 10.09 20.39 6.76
CA THR A 436 10.79 21.56 6.23
C THR A 436 9.87 22.42 5.35
N ILE A 437 9.09 21.80 4.47
CA ILE A 437 8.15 22.49 3.58
C ILE A 437 7.02 23.15 4.38
N LEU A 438 6.40 22.41 5.31
CA LEU A 438 5.31 22.92 6.12
C LEU A 438 5.76 24.06 7.03
N ARG A 439 6.91 23.95 7.70
CA ARG A 439 7.45 25.05 8.53
C ARG A 439 7.75 26.30 7.72
N ARG A 440 8.31 26.13 6.51
CA ARG A 440 8.60 27.25 5.60
C ARG A 440 7.32 28.05 5.28
N ASP A 441 6.22 27.36 5.01
CA ASP A 441 5.01 27.99 4.45
C ASP A 441 3.92 28.29 5.49
N THR A 442 3.90 27.55 6.60
CA THR A 442 2.88 27.68 7.67
C THR A 442 3.44 28.19 9.00
N GLY A 443 4.77 28.32 9.13
CA GLY A 443 5.46 28.75 10.36
C GLY A 443 5.81 27.59 11.28
N ASP A 444 4.80 26.92 11.85
CA ASP A 444 5.00 25.96 12.94
C ASP A 444 5.14 24.50 12.47
N GLY A 445 4.67 24.19 11.25
CA GLY A 445 4.63 22.82 10.73
C GLY A 445 3.61 21.94 11.44
N ALA A 446 3.85 20.63 11.46
CA ALA A 446 3.10 19.68 12.29
C ALA A 446 3.94 19.23 13.49
N ARG A 447 3.29 18.78 14.57
CA ARG A 447 3.95 18.15 15.72
C ARG A 447 4.26 16.68 15.44
N PHE A 448 3.35 15.99 14.75
CA PHE A 448 3.43 14.56 14.48
C PHE A 448 3.31 14.23 12.98
N TYR A 449 4.19 13.38 12.48
CA TYR A 449 4.20 12.87 11.10
C TYR A 449 3.92 11.38 11.14
N ILE A 450 2.72 10.96 10.75
CA ILE A 450 2.20 9.60 11.00
C ILE A 450 2.05 8.85 9.69
N PHE A 451 2.70 7.69 9.60
CA PHE A 451 2.84 6.89 8.37
C PHE A 451 2.45 5.41 8.60
N GLY A 452 2.27 4.67 7.51
CA GLY A 452 2.08 3.21 7.47
C GLY A 452 3.07 2.54 6.50
N HIS A 453 2.57 1.66 5.63
CA HIS A 453 3.21 1.13 4.42
C HIS A 453 4.33 0.10 4.62
N THR A 454 5.26 0.37 5.54
CA THR A 454 6.44 -0.50 5.72
C THR A 454 6.18 -1.72 6.61
N HIS A 455 5.00 -1.76 7.24
CA HIS A 455 4.62 -2.74 8.27
C HIS A 455 5.50 -2.69 9.53
N ARG A 456 6.36 -1.68 9.67
CA ARG A 456 7.29 -1.54 10.80
C ARG A 456 6.84 -0.45 11.75
N ALA A 457 6.51 -0.84 12.98
CA ALA A 457 6.24 0.10 14.05
C ALA A 457 7.53 0.85 14.44
N GLU A 458 7.54 2.17 14.28
CA GLU A 458 8.73 3.03 14.47
C GLU A 458 8.34 4.36 15.11
N VAL A 459 9.24 4.92 15.93
CA VAL A 459 9.11 6.28 16.46
C VAL A 459 10.48 6.95 16.43
N PHE A 460 10.57 8.12 15.78
CA PHE A 460 11.84 8.85 15.61
C PHE A 460 11.64 10.36 15.75
N PRO A 461 12.47 11.08 16.53
CA PRO A 461 12.48 12.53 16.47
C PRO A 461 12.97 12.98 15.09
N LEU A 462 12.28 13.94 14.48
CA LEU A 462 12.69 14.49 13.19
C LEU A 462 13.82 15.49 13.35
N GLN A 463 13.91 16.15 14.50
CA GLN A 463 14.97 17.08 14.86
C GLN A 463 15.82 16.53 16.01
N PRO A 464 17.16 16.61 15.94
CA PRO A 464 18.03 16.12 17.01
C PRO A 464 17.76 16.82 18.34
N ASN A 465 17.70 16.05 19.43
CA ASN A 465 17.52 16.55 20.81
C ASN A 465 16.19 17.27 21.09
N LEU A 466 15.20 17.13 20.21
CA LEU A 466 13.84 17.61 20.47
C LEU A 466 12.87 16.43 20.55
N ASP A 467 11.94 16.52 21.49
CA ASP A 467 10.82 15.58 21.58
C ASP A 467 9.81 15.78 20.46
N GLU A 468 9.77 16.96 19.83
CA GLU A 468 8.91 17.26 18.68
C GLU A 468 9.65 18.17 17.67
N PRO A 469 9.38 18.06 16.36
CA PRO A 469 8.41 17.17 15.72
C PRO A 469 8.90 15.70 15.65
N ARG A 470 7.97 14.74 15.62
CA ARG A 470 8.29 13.30 15.54
C ARG A 470 7.65 12.62 14.35
N TYR A 471 8.35 11.63 13.84
CA TYR A 471 7.83 10.61 12.94
C TYR A 471 7.35 9.40 13.72
N LEU A 472 6.16 8.91 13.39
CA LEU A 472 5.62 7.66 13.88
C LEU A 472 5.17 6.81 12.69
N ASN A 473 5.57 5.54 12.67
CA ASN A 473 4.99 4.55 11.78
C ASN A 473 4.10 3.63 12.60
N THR A 474 2.84 3.51 12.20
CA THR A 474 1.83 2.70 12.91
C THR A 474 2.18 1.20 12.90
N GLY A 475 2.95 0.71 11.92
CA GLY A 475 3.22 -0.72 11.77
C GLY A 475 2.11 -1.42 10.99
N THR A 476 1.64 -2.59 11.47
CA THR A 476 0.61 -3.37 10.79
C THR A 476 -0.19 -4.22 11.78
N TRP A 477 -1.38 -4.65 11.33
CA TRP A 477 -2.18 -5.68 12.00
C TRP A 477 -1.99 -7.07 11.38
N THR A 478 -1.24 -7.20 10.27
CA THR A 478 -0.96 -8.51 9.67
C THR A 478 0.20 -9.23 10.38
N PRO A 479 0.27 -10.57 10.29
CA PRO A 479 1.37 -11.33 10.86
C PRO A 479 2.72 -11.02 10.20
N ILE A 480 3.71 -10.56 10.97
CA ILE A 480 5.07 -10.30 10.47
C ILE A 480 5.97 -11.52 10.67
N ILE A 481 6.49 -12.07 9.57
CA ILE A 481 7.45 -13.19 9.59
C ILE A 481 8.88 -12.66 9.35
N ASP A 482 9.35 -11.79 10.24
CA ASP A 482 10.73 -11.32 10.29
C ASP A 482 11.46 -11.88 11.54
N PRO A 483 12.54 -12.66 11.38
CA PRO A 483 13.24 -13.27 12.51
C PRO A 483 13.77 -12.28 13.55
N ALA A 484 14.18 -11.06 13.15
CA ALA A 484 14.67 -10.06 14.11
C ALA A 484 13.53 -9.50 14.97
N THR A 485 12.38 -9.26 14.33
CA THR A 485 11.15 -8.83 15.01
C THR A 485 10.59 -9.92 15.92
N GLN A 486 10.59 -11.19 15.50
CA GLN A 486 10.08 -12.34 16.28
C GLN A 486 10.87 -12.61 17.57
N LEU A 487 12.14 -12.20 17.63
CA LEU A 487 12.97 -12.37 18.83
C LEU A 487 12.57 -11.40 19.96
N LEU A 488 12.06 -10.22 19.60
CA LEU A 488 11.72 -9.15 20.54
C LEU A 488 10.21 -8.95 20.72
N ARG A 489 9.41 -9.34 19.73
CA ARG A 489 7.96 -9.12 19.65
C ARG A 489 7.22 -10.36 19.17
N GLY A 490 5.93 -10.41 19.47
CA GLY A 490 5.02 -11.38 18.86
C GLY A 490 4.91 -11.17 17.34
N THR A 491 4.58 -12.24 16.63
CA THR A 491 4.27 -12.23 15.18
C THR A 491 3.08 -11.32 14.86
N ILE A 492 2.17 -11.16 15.82
CA ILE A 492 0.97 -10.32 15.72
C ILE A 492 1.17 -9.14 16.66
N GLN A 493 1.02 -7.92 16.15
CA GLN A 493 1.29 -6.71 16.92
C GLN A 493 0.04 -5.86 17.16
N LEU A 494 -0.92 -5.76 16.23
CA LEU A 494 -2.15 -4.95 16.39
C LEU A 494 -1.84 -3.50 16.82
N ASN A 495 -0.85 -2.90 16.15
CA ASN A 495 -0.31 -1.60 16.51
C ASN A 495 -1.22 -0.44 16.06
N PHE A 496 -1.16 0.66 16.78
CA PHE A 496 -1.86 1.90 16.43
C PHE A 496 -1.16 3.11 17.07
N VAL A 497 -1.38 4.29 16.51
CA VAL A 497 -0.93 5.56 17.13
C VAL A 497 -2.12 6.26 17.75
N GLN A 498 -1.94 6.82 18.95
CA GLN A 498 -2.97 7.60 19.63
C GLN A 498 -2.44 8.99 20.00
N ILE A 499 -3.29 10.00 19.80
CA ILE A 499 -3.08 11.37 20.27
C ILE A 499 -4.28 11.74 21.14
N LEU A 500 -4.04 11.86 22.44
CA LEU A 500 -5.06 12.25 23.40
C LEU A 500 -5.07 13.76 23.62
N ARG A 501 -6.24 14.31 23.90
CA ARG A 501 -6.40 15.72 24.29
C ARG A 501 -6.67 15.85 25.79
N ASN A 502 -6.06 16.83 26.44
CA ASN A 502 -6.37 17.26 27.80
C ASN A 502 -6.69 18.76 27.84
N ASP A 503 -6.90 19.30 29.04
CA ASP A 503 -7.25 20.72 29.23
C ASP A 503 -6.16 21.69 28.74
N ASN A 504 -4.92 21.21 28.61
CA ASN A 504 -3.77 21.99 28.13
C ASN A 504 -3.48 21.79 26.62
N GLY A 505 -4.30 21.02 25.90
CA GLY A 505 -4.13 20.72 24.48
C GLY A 505 -3.83 19.24 24.21
N TYR A 506 -3.20 18.94 23.08
CA TYR A 506 -2.86 17.57 22.72
C TYR A 506 -1.57 17.09 23.38
N GLU A 507 -1.64 15.90 23.96
CA GLU A 507 -0.51 15.16 24.53
C GLU A 507 0.43 14.66 23.42
N LEU A 508 1.57 14.12 23.83
CA LEU A 508 2.53 13.50 22.93
C LEU A 508 1.89 12.27 22.26
N ALA A 509 2.06 12.13 20.94
CA ALA A 509 1.60 10.95 20.24
C ALA A 509 2.29 9.67 20.76
N GLU A 510 1.50 8.66 21.10
CA GLU A 510 1.97 7.37 21.59
C GLU A 510 1.80 6.27 20.55
N LEU A 511 2.85 5.47 20.32
CA LEU A 511 2.77 4.24 19.54
C LEU A 511 2.45 3.07 20.48
N LEU A 512 1.25 2.52 20.30
CA LEU A 512 0.66 1.52 21.16
C LEU A 512 0.36 0.24 20.38
N TYR A 513 0.13 -0.84 21.12
CA TYR A 513 -0.38 -2.08 20.57
C TYR A 513 -1.59 -2.53 21.37
N TRP A 514 -2.61 -3.04 20.69
CA TRP A 514 -3.82 -3.55 21.32
C TRP A 514 -3.53 -4.92 21.95
N ASN A 515 -3.39 -4.96 23.28
CA ASN A 515 -3.28 -6.23 23.99
C ASN A 515 -4.69 -6.79 24.22
N ASP A 516 -5.16 -7.56 23.24
CA ASP A 516 -6.52 -8.08 23.23
C ASP A 516 -6.84 -8.95 24.46
N GLY A 517 -5.90 -9.81 24.87
CA GLY A 517 -6.06 -10.65 26.06
C GLY A 517 -6.18 -9.86 27.36
N ALA A 518 -5.63 -8.64 27.42
CA ALA A 518 -5.74 -7.74 28.56
C ALA A 518 -6.86 -6.69 28.39
N GLY A 519 -7.50 -6.60 27.21
CA GLY A 519 -8.53 -5.62 26.90
C GLY A 519 -8.08 -4.16 27.04
N ARG A 520 -6.78 -3.88 26.81
CA ARG A 520 -6.21 -2.53 26.98
C ARG A 520 -5.00 -2.30 26.06
N PRO A 521 -4.69 -1.04 25.73
CA PRO A 521 -3.48 -0.74 25.00
C PRO A 521 -2.23 -0.84 25.88
N GLN A 522 -1.09 -1.10 25.23
CA GLN A 522 0.22 -1.13 25.85
C GLN A 522 1.25 -0.48 24.92
N LEU A 523 2.33 0.06 25.49
CA LEU A 523 3.43 0.62 24.71
C LEU A 523 4.10 -0.46 23.85
N VAL A 524 4.39 -0.11 22.59
CA VAL A 524 5.20 -0.96 21.72
C VAL A 524 6.64 -0.99 22.25
N PRO A 525 7.22 -2.17 22.54
CA PRO A 525 8.61 -2.25 22.97
C PRO A 525 9.53 -1.95 21.77
N LEU A 526 10.02 -0.73 21.70
CA LEU A 526 11.06 -0.27 20.77
C LEU A 526 12.42 -0.35 21.48
N VAL A 527 13.44 -0.81 20.77
CA VAL A 527 14.82 -0.89 21.27
C VAL A 527 15.67 0.00 20.38
N ASP A 528 16.49 0.86 21.01
CA ASP A 528 17.43 1.77 20.34
C ASP A 528 18.66 1.04 19.77
#